data_AF-A0A2S2BPI2-F1
#
_entry.id   AF-A0A2S2BPI2-F1
#
_cell.length_a   1.000
_cell.length_b   1.000
_cell.length_c   1.000
_cell.angle_alpha   90.00
_cell.angle_beta   90.00
_cell.angle_gamma   90.00
#
_symmetry.space_group_name_H-M   'P 1'
#
loop_
_entity.id
_entity.type
_entity.pdbx_description
1 polymer ?
#
loop_
_entity_poly.entity_id
_entity_poly.type
_entity_poly.pdbx_seq_one_letter_code
_entity_poly.pdbx_strand_id
1 'polypeptide(L)'
;MISRTTLDSWLRPASPELPVVPAKERRGLWIEITIVLLVTFGTSGLSGLLSLTESLLTPGDLADQAVALNVARAENQFIDAARQLLGVVKLLSWAALGLYLLWRGGISLASVGLGRIRWRPDAVQGVGLAALIGLPGLGFYLLARAVGANLTVVPSTIGDHWWRLPVLVLWAIANSGAEEVLVVAYLVTRLRQLGWSENSSLLASALLRGTYHLYQGFGGGLGNVAMGVVFGRYWQKTGRMWPLVIAHATIDSVAFVGYAALRGHVGWIP
;
A
#
# COMPACT_ATOMS: atom_id res chain seq x y z
N MET A 1 14.28 17.95 22.15
CA MET A 1 13.09 18.42 22.89
C MET A 1 12.09 18.94 21.86
N ILE A 2 11.06 18.15 21.52
CA ILE A 2 10.03 18.57 20.56
C ILE A 2 9.07 19.50 21.32
N SER A 3 8.93 20.76 20.91
CA SER A 3 7.99 21.71 21.53
C SER A 3 6.56 21.15 21.49
N ARG A 4 5.72 21.46 22.50
CA ARG A 4 4.29 21.09 22.49
C ARG A 4 3.59 21.53 21.19
N THR A 5 3.93 22.72 20.68
CA THR A 5 3.40 23.24 19.40
C THR A 5 3.77 22.37 18.20
N THR A 6 4.95 21.77 18.20
CA THR A 6 5.36 20.84 17.13
C THR A 6 4.64 19.50 17.24
N LEU A 7 4.46 18.94 18.44
CA LEU A 7 3.71 17.70 18.66
C LEU A 7 2.22 17.84 18.29
N ASP A 8 1.56 18.91 18.77
CA ASP A 8 0.16 19.18 18.48
C ASP A 8 -0.10 19.26 16.98
N SER A 9 0.85 19.87 16.26
CA SER A 9 0.75 19.95 14.82
C SER A 9 0.69 18.54 14.19
N TRP A 10 1.51 17.59 14.62
CA TRP A 10 1.54 16.19 14.12
C TRP A 10 0.31 15.38 14.51
N LEU A 11 -0.28 15.64 15.67
CA LEU A 11 -1.48 14.94 16.12
C LEU A 11 -2.76 15.50 15.50
N ARG A 12 -2.77 16.80 15.19
CA ARG A 12 -3.90 17.57 14.66
C ARG A 12 -3.42 18.50 13.54
N PRO A 13 -3.05 17.96 12.37
CA PRO A 13 -2.68 18.80 11.24
C PRO A 13 -3.89 19.64 10.80
N ALA A 14 -3.64 20.85 10.32
CA ALA A 14 -4.68 21.66 9.71
C ALA A 14 -5.21 20.95 8.46
N SER A 15 -6.53 20.87 8.30
CA SER A 15 -7.11 20.41 7.05
C SER A 15 -6.82 21.44 5.96
N PRO A 16 -6.34 21.01 4.77
CA PRO A 16 -6.28 21.91 3.64
C PRO A 16 -7.68 22.41 3.29
N GLU A 17 -7.80 23.67 2.87
CA GLU A 17 -9.07 24.22 2.37
C GLU A 17 -9.46 23.48 1.09
N LEU A 18 -10.35 22.52 1.25
CA LEU A 18 -10.99 21.80 0.15
C LEU A 18 -12.45 22.29 0.06
N PRO A 19 -13.01 22.41 -1.15
CA PRO A 19 -14.42 22.70 -1.30
C PRO A 19 -15.21 21.55 -0.68
N VAL A 20 -15.90 21.83 0.42
CA VAL A 20 -16.85 20.88 1.02
C VAL A 20 -18.02 20.76 0.05
N VAL A 21 -18.30 19.52 -0.34
CA VAL A 21 -19.30 19.23 -1.36
C VAL A 21 -20.71 19.52 -0.79
N PRO A 22 -21.57 20.28 -1.52
CA PRO A 22 -22.94 20.55 -1.09
C PRO A 22 -23.70 19.26 -0.77
N ALA A 23 -24.66 19.31 0.16
CA ALA A 23 -25.37 18.11 0.62
C ALA A 23 -26.00 17.28 -0.52
N LYS A 24 -26.44 17.95 -1.60
CA LYS A 24 -27.02 17.32 -2.80
C LYS A 24 -26.03 16.47 -3.60
N GLU A 25 -24.74 16.76 -3.51
CA GLU A 25 -23.67 16.08 -4.26
C GLU A 25 -22.93 15.03 -3.41
N ARG A 26 -23.09 15.03 -2.08
CA ARG A 26 -22.47 14.04 -1.17
C ARG A 26 -22.83 12.60 -1.51
N ARG A 27 -24.07 12.36 -1.96
CA ARG A 27 -24.51 11.01 -2.38
C ARG A 27 -23.69 10.52 -3.58
N GLY A 28 -23.42 11.38 -4.56
CA GLY A 28 -22.60 11.05 -5.71
C GLY A 28 -21.18 10.66 -5.30
N LEU A 29 -20.61 11.39 -4.34
CA LEU A 29 -19.26 11.10 -3.84
C LEU A 29 -19.17 9.77 -3.09
N TRP A 30 -20.17 9.42 -2.27
CA TRP A 30 -20.23 8.09 -1.67
C TRP A 30 -20.31 6.96 -2.71
N ILE A 31 -21.11 7.16 -3.77
CA ILE A 31 -21.20 6.21 -4.88
C ILE A 31 -19.84 6.09 -5.57
N GLU A 32 -19.17 7.21 -5.87
CA GLU A 32 -17.84 7.23 -6.50
C GLU A 32 -16.81 6.47 -5.65
N ILE A 33 -16.70 6.78 -4.35
CA ILE A 33 -15.79 6.08 -3.43
C ILE A 33 -16.10 4.58 -3.42
N THR A 34 -17.38 4.22 -3.30
CA THR A 34 -17.80 2.81 -3.23
C THR A 34 -17.41 2.05 -4.50
N ILE A 35 -17.70 2.62 -5.68
CA ILE A 35 -17.34 1.99 -6.97
C ILE A 35 -15.83 1.87 -7.11
N VAL A 36 -15.07 2.94 -6.82
CA VAL A 36 -13.61 2.91 -6.92
C VAL A 36 -13.04 1.85 -5.99
N LEU A 37 -13.49 1.79 -4.73
CA LEU A 37 -13.02 0.78 -3.79
C LEU A 37 -13.40 -0.64 -4.26
N LEU A 38 -14.63 -0.89 -4.69
CA LEU A 38 -15.05 -2.22 -5.18
C LEU A 38 -14.26 -2.66 -6.42
N VAL A 39 -13.95 -1.75 -7.34
CA VAL A 39 -13.14 -2.06 -8.53
C VAL A 39 -11.66 -2.28 -8.18
N THR A 40 -11.19 -1.77 -7.04
CA THR A 40 -9.78 -1.75 -6.64
C THR A 40 -9.56 -2.47 -5.29
N PHE A 41 -9.10 -1.77 -4.26
CA PHE A 41 -8.63 -2.35 -3.00
C PHE A 41 -9.75 -2.78 -2.03
N GLY A 42 -10.98 -2.33 -2.25
CA GLY A 42 -12.14 -2.76 -1.45
C GLY A 42 -12.47 -4.23 -1.66
N THR A 43 -12.46 -4.72 -2.90
CA THR A 43 -12.60 -6.16 -3.16
C THR A 43 -11.39 -6.94 -2.69
N SER A 44 -10.17 -6.41 -2.84
CA SER A 44 -8.97 -7.01 -2.23
C SER A 44 -9.07 -7.12 -0.71
N GLY A 45 -9.68 -6.14 -0.03
CA GLY A 45 -9.93 -6.17 1.41
C GLY A 45 -10.91 -7.25 1.83
N LEU A 46 -12.02 -7.39 1.09
CA LEU A 46 -12.99 -8.47 1.31
C LEU A 46 -12.36 -9.84 1.06
N SER A 47 -11.59 -9.99 -0.02
CA SER A 47 -10.84 -11.21 -0.30
C SER A 47 -9.82 -11.51 0.80
N GLY A 48 -9.09 -10.51 1.30
CA GLY A 48 -8.12 -10.68 2.38
C GLY A 48 -8.74 -11.18 3.68
N LEU A 49 -9.93 -10.67 4.04
CA LEU A 49 -10.70 -11.16 5.19
C LEU A 49 -11.14 -12.62 5.00
N LEU A 50 -11.64 -12.97 3.81
CA LEU A 50 -12.05 -14.34 3.50
C LEU A 50 -10.86 -15.29 3.52
N SER A 51 -9.73 -14.92 2.91
CA SER A 51 -8.51 -15.73 2.91
C SER A 51 -7.98 -15.98 4.33
N LEU A 52 -7.96 -14.95 5.19
CA LEU A 52 -7.57 -15.17 6.60
C LEU A 52 -8.54 -16.11 7.32
N THR A 53 -9.85 -15.96 7.09
CA THR A 53 -10.87 -16.82 7.70
C THR A 53 -10.68 -18.27 7.24
N GLU A 54 -10.44 -18.49 5.95
CA GLU A 54 -10.16 -19.80 5.38
C GLU A 54 -8.89 -20.43 5.97
N SER A 55 -7.81 -19.65 6.09
CA SER A 55 -6.57 -20.10 6.74
C SER A 55 -6.77 -20.47 8.21
N LEU A 56 -7.61 -19.74 8.95
CA LEU A 56 -7.94 -20.05 10.35
C LEU A 56 -8.82 -21.29 10.51
N LEU A 57 -9.62 -21.63 9.50
CA LEU A 57 -10.46 -22.84 9.50
C LEU A 57 -9.73 -24.07 8.98
N THR A 58 -8.61 -23.89 8.29
CA THR A 58 -7.78 -24.97 7.76
C THR A 58 -7.00 -25.63 8.90
N PRO A 59 -6.99 -26.98 9.03
CA PRO A 59 -6.22 -27.66 10.06
C PRO A 59 -4.72 -27.35 9.97
N GLY A 60 -4.10 -27.00 11.10
CA GLY A 60 -2.70 -26.62 11.22
C GLY A 60 -2.51 -25.17 11.65
N ASP A 61 -1.28 -24.78 11.99
CA ASP A 61 -0.98 -23.40 12.39
C ASP A 61 -0.85 -22.50 11.16
N LEU A 62 -1.12 -21.20 11.32
CA LEU A 62 -0.94 -20.23 10.21
C LEU A 62 0.51 -20.23 9.71
N ALA A 63 1.49 -20.42 10.59
CA ALA A 63 2.91 -20.42 10.23
C ALA A 63 3.32 -21.55 9.28
N ASP A 64 2.56 -22.65 9.26
CA ASP A 64 2.77 -23.80 8.37
C ASP A 64 2.14 -23.57 6.99
N GLN A 65 1.26 -22.58 6.87
CA GLN A 65 0.63 -22.20 5.61
C GLN A 65 1.47 -21.13 4.89
N ALA A 66 1.31 -21.04 3.57
CA ALA A 66 2.06 -20.10 2.76
C ALA A 66 1.18 -19.36 1.76
N VAL A 67 1.51 -18.09 1.53
CA VAL A 67 0.89 -17.28 0.48
C VAL A 67 1.95 -16.62 -0.39
N ALA A 68 1.78 -16.73 -1.70
CA ALA A 68 2.71 -16.17 -2.67
C ALA A 68 2.19 -14.86 -3.26
N LEU A 69 3.06 -13.85 -3.36
CA LEU A 69 2.70 -12.52 -3.86
C LEU A 69 2.79 -12.45 -5.39
N ASN A 70 4.00 -12.65 -5.91
CA ASN A 70 4.27 -12.59 -7.34
C ASN A 70 4.42 -14.02 -7.90
N VAL A 71 3.29 -14.59 -8.33
CA VAL A 71 3.23 -15.97 -8.87
C VAL A 71 3.36 -16.02 -10.38
N ALA A 72 3.95 -17.11 -10.90
CA ALA A 72 3.92 -17.42 -12.32
C ALA A 72 2.46 -17.62 -12.78
N ARG A 73 2.12 -17.05 -13.94
CA ARG A 73 0.76 -17.04 -14.51
C ARG A 73 0.65 -17.87 -15.77
N ALA A 74 1.75 -18.35 -16.32
CA ALA A 74 1.79 -19.25 -17.47
C ALA A 74 3.07 -20.09 -17.43
N GLU A 75 3.03 -21.28 -18.03
CA GLU A 75 4.23 -22.12 -18.18
C GLU A 75 5.21 -21.55 -19.21
N ASN A 76 4.69 -20.95 -20.29
CA ASN A 76 5.53 -20.30 -21.29
C ASN A 76 6.04 -18.94 -20.77
N GLN A 77 7.36 -18.76 -20.71
CA GLN A 77 8.00 -17.57 -20.13
C GLN A 77 7.57 -16.24 -20.78
N PHE A 78 7.31 -16.19 -22.09
CA PHE A 78 6.94 -14.95 -22.77
C PHE A 78 5.47 -14.60 -22.51
N ILE A 79 4.60 -15.61 -22.46
CA ILE A 79 3.19 -15.43 -22.06
C ILE A 79 3.11 -15.01 -20.59
N ASP A 80 3.95 -15.58 -19.72
CA ASP A 80 4.00 -15.18 -18.31
C ASP A 80 4.45 -13.73 -18.20
N ALA A 81 5.57 -13.34 -18.82
CA ALA A 81 6.04 -11.96 -18.85
C ALA A 81 4.93 -10.98 -19.30
N ALA A 82 4.21 -11.30 -20.39
CA ALA A 82 3.10 -10.49 -20.86
C ALA A 82 1.96 -10.40 -19.82
N ARG A 83 1.59 -11.50 -19.17
CA ARG A 83 0.57 -11.53 -18.09
C ARG A 83 1.00 -10.76 -16.84
N GLN A 84 2.31 -10.74 -16.52
CA GLN A 84 2.83 -9.92 -15.44
C GLN A 84 2.71 -8.43 -15.78
N LEU A 85 3.14 -8.03 -16.99
CA LEU A 85 3.04 -6.65 -17.46
C LEU A 85 1.58 -6.17 -17.53
N LEU A 86 0.63 -7.02 -17.91
CA LEU A 86 -0.80 -6.69 -17.82
C LEU A 86 -1.25 -6.40 -16.38
N GLY A 87 -0.71 -7.12 -15.40
CA GLY A 87 -0.95 -6.83 -13.98
C GLY A 87 -0.41 -5.47 -13.54
N VAL A 88 0.82 -5.15 -13.97
CA VAL A 88 1.43 -3.82 -13.76
C VAL A 88 0.55 -2.72 -14.37
N VAL A 89 0.13 -2.89 -15.64
CA VAL A 89 -0.77 -1.95 -16.32
C VAL A 89 -2.10 -1.79 -15.58
N LYS A 90 -2.68 -2.88 -15.07
CA LYS A 90 -3.91 -2.83 -14.26
C LYS A 90 -3.75 -1.95 -13.02
N LEU A 91 -2.66 -2.12 -12.25
CA LEU A 91 -2.40 -1.30 -11.06
C LEU A 91 -2.17 0.18 -11.42
N LEU A 92 -1.39 0.45 -12.47
CA LEU A 92 -1.21 1.82 -12.96
C LEU A 92 -2.54 2.44 -13.42
N SER A 93 -3.44 1.65 -13.99
CA SER A 93 -4.77 2.09 -14.40
C SER A 93 -5.66 2.42 -13.20
N TRP A 94 -5.56 1.65 -12.11
CA TRP A 94 -6.23 1.95 -10.83
C TRP A 94 -5.75 3.28 -10.26
N ALA A 95 -4.44 3.52 -10.22
CA ALA A 95 -3.87 4.80 -9.81
C ALA A 95 -4.40 5.94 -10.70
N ALA A 96 -4.31 5.77 -12.02
CA ALA A 96 -4.76 6.76 -13.00
C ALA A 96 -6.25 7.10 -12.86
N LEU A 97 -7.10 6.11 -12.57
CA LEU A 97 -8.54 6.34 -12.31
C LEU A 97 -8.76 7.27 -11.11
N GLY A 98 -8.08 7.01 -9.98
CA GLY A 98 -8.17 7.87 -8.79
C GLY A 98 -7.72 9.29 -9.08
N LEU A 99 -6.60 9.46 -9.79
CA LEU A 99 -6.09 10.78 -10.20
C LEU A 99 -7.05 11.50 -11.15
N TYR A 100 -7.57 10.78 -12.14
CA TYR A 100 -8.51 11.31 -13.10
C TYR A 100 -9.77 11.85 -12.40
N LEU A 101 -10.32 11.11 -11.43
CA LEU A 101 -11.51 11.55 -10.69
C LEU A 101 -11.24 12.77 -9.82
N LEU A 102 -10.06 12.85 -9.16
CA LEU A 102 -9.66 14.05 -8.42
C LEU A 102 -9.56 15.25 -9.36
N TRP A 103 -8.84 15.11 -10.47
CA TRP A 103 -8.69 16.16 -11.48
C TRP A 103 -10.02 16.60 -12.06
N ARG A 104 -10.87 15.64 -12.45
CA ARG A 104 -12.19 15.89 -13.02
C ARG A 104 -13.14 16.59 -12.03
N GLY A 105 -12.94 16.33 -10.74
CA GLY A 105 -13.62 16.98 -9.61
C GLY A 105 -13.00 18.31 -9.17
N GLY A 106 -12.08 18.88 -9.95
CA GLY A 106 -11.49 20.21 -9.70
C GLY A 106 -10.30 20.23 -8.73
N ILE A 107 -9.79 19.07 -8.32
CA ILE A 107 -8.63 18.97 -7.41
C ILE A 107 -7.37 18.86 -8.25
N SER A 108 -6.44 19.80 -8.05
CA SER A 108 -5.12 19.74 -8.69
C SER A 108 -4.31 18.55 -8.18
N LEU A 109 -3.67 17.81 -9.09
CA LEU A 109 -2.78 16.71 -8.68
C LEU A 109 -1.59 17.20 -7.84
N ALA A 110 -1.18 18.45 -8.04
CA ALA A 110 -0.14 19.07 -7.22
C ALA A 110 -0.58 19.29 -5.77
N SER A 111 -1.86 19.58 -5.51
CA SER A 111 -2.36 19.81 -4.14
C SER A 111 -2.50 18.52 -3.33
N VAL A 112 -2.59 17.36 -4.01
CA VAL A 112 -2.51 16.04 -3.37
C VAL A 112 -1.07 15.47 -3.34
N GLY A 113 -0.07 16.29 -3.65
CA GLY A 113 1.34 15.96 -3.47
C GLY A 113 2.01 15.26 -4.65
N LEU A 114 1.33 15.18 -5.79
CA LEU A 114 1.85 14.67 -7.08
C LEU A 114 2.29 15.80 -8.02
N GLY A 115 2.79 16.89 -7.45
CA GLY A 115 3.51 17.91 -8.21
C GLY A 115 4.86 17.40 -8.71
N ARG A 116 5.73 18.30 -9.19
CA ARG A 116 7.07 17.93 -9.66
C ARG A 116 7.86 17.17 -8.59
N ILE A 117 8.47 16.04 -9.00
CA ILE A 117 9.38 15.28 -8.15
C ILE A 117 10.62 16.12 -7.83
N ARG A 118 11.02 16.10 -6.55
CA ARG A 118 12.26 16.70 -6.05
C ARG A 118 13.21 15.57 -5.75
N TRP A 119 13.91 15.11 -6.78
CA TRP A 119 14.71 13.87 -6.78
C TRP A 119 15.54 13.67 -5.51
N ARG A 120 16.32 14.67 -5.06
CA ARG A 120 17.14 14.53 -3.85
C ARG A 120 16.31 14.44 -2.56
N PRO A 121 15.51 15.44 -2.16
CA PRO A 121 14.74 15.35 -0.92
C PRO A 121 13.77 14.18 -0.89
N ASP A 122 13.07 13.92 -2.00
CA ASP A 122 12.07 12.85 -2.02
C ASP A 122 12.71 11.46 -1.96
N ALA A 123 13.85 11.25 -2.61
CA ALA A 123 14.57 9.98 -2.50
C ALA A 123 15.13 9.77 -1.10
N VAL A 124 15.75 10.78 -0.50
CA VAL A 124 16.31 10.67 0.87
C VAL A 124 15.19 10.41 1.89
N GLN A 125 14.08 11.15 1.80
CA GLN A 125 12.93 10.96 2.68
C GLN A 125 12.27 9.59 2.44
N GLY A 126 12.14 9.18 1.18
CA GLY A 126 11.58 7.89 0.82
C GLY A 126 12.41 6.72 1.34
N VAL A 127 13.73 6.75 1.17
CA VAL A 127 14.65 5.74 1.72
C VAL A 127 14.62 5.75 3.25
N GLY A 128 14.58 6.93 3.88
CA GLY A 128 14.45 7.06 5.33
C GLY A 128 13.15 6.44 5.86
N LEU A 129 12.02 6.71 5.19
CA LEU A 129 10.72 6.11 5.51
C LEU A 129 10.72 4.59 5.25
N ALA A 130 11.37 4.13 4.18
CA ALA A 130 11.52 2.71 3.87
C ALA A 130 12.29 1.99 4.96
N ALA A 131 13.39 2.56 5.46
CA ALA A 131 14.15 1.99 6.58
C ALA A 131 13.33 2.02 7.89
N LEU A 132 12.63 3.14 8.15
CA LEU A 132 11.80 3.32 9.34
C LEU A 132 10.66 2.30 9.43
N ILE A 133 10.08 1.89 8.31
CA ILE A 133 8.98 0.92 8.28
C ILE A 133 9.49 -0.51 8.01
N GLY A 134 10.34 -0.67 6.99
CA GLY A 134 10.77 -1.97 6.49
C GLY A 134 11.65 -2.74 7.47
N LEU A 135 12.58 -2.09 8.18
CA LEU A 135 13.45 -2.76 9.15
C LEU A 135 12.66 -3.31 10.36
N PRO A 136 11.89 -2.49 11.11
CA PRO A 136 11.07 -3.04 12.19
C PRO A 136 9.94 -3.92 11.66
N GLY A 137 9.43 -3.67 10.45
CA GLY A 137 8.43 -4.51 9.80
C GLY A 137 8.94 -5.92 9.53
N LEU A 138 10.19 -6.07 9.07
CA LEU A 138 10.83 -7.38 8.92
C LEU A 138 10.97 -8.09 10.26
N GLY A 139 11.45 -7.39 11.30
CA GLY A 139 11.53 -7.96 12.65
C GLY A 139 10.17 -8.39 13.19
N PHE A 140 9.14 -7.57 12.99
CA PHE A 140 7.76 -7.87 13.38
C PHE A 140 7.19 -9.07 12.61
N TYR A 141 7.44 -9.17 11.30
CA TYR A 141 7.03 -10.32 10.49
C TYR A 141 7.68 -11.61 11.03
N LEU A 142 8.99 -11.59 11.29
CA LEU A 142 9.70 -12.76 11.80
C LEU A 142 9.16 -13.18 13.18
N LEU A 143 8.87 -12.23 14.08
CA LEU A 143 8.27 -12.50 15.37
C LEU A 143 6.84 -13.05 15.24
N ALA A 144 6.00 -12.42 14.42
CA ALA A 144 4.62 -12.85 14.19
C ALA A 144 4.55 -14.27 13.61
N ARG A 145 5.48 -14.61 12.70
CA ARG A 145 5.62 -15.97 12.18
C ARG A 145 6.08 -16.93 13.27
N ALA A 146 7.07 -16.54 14.09
CA ALA A 146 7.60 -17.39 15.15
C ALA A 146 6.56 -17.74 16.24
N VAL A 147 5.56 -16.89 16.46
CA VAL A 147 4.45 -17.13 17.41
C VAL A 147 3.19 -17.71 16.75
N GLY A 148 3.25 -18.12 15.48
CA GLY A 148 2.12 -18.74 14.78
C GLY A 148 1.02 -17.78 14.32
N ALA A 149 1.24 -16.46 14.37
CA ALA A 149 0.22 -15.45 14.04
C ALA A 149 0.19 -15.03 12.56
N ASN A 150 1.19 -15.46 11.77
CA ASN A 150 1.34 -15.09 10.36
C ASN A 150 1.59 -16.31 9.48
N LEU A 151 1.14 -16.22 8.23
CA LEU A 151 1.52 -17.14 7.18
C LEU A 151 2.96 -16.90 6.74
N THR A 152 3.58 -17.94 6.19
CA THR A 152 4.83 -17.78 5.44
C THR A 152 4.54 -17.03 4.14
N VAL A 153 5.01 -15.78 4.05
CA VAL A 153 4.87 -14.98 2.83
C VAL A 153 6.01 -15.34 1.88
N VAL A 154 5.66 -15.74 0.66
CA VAL A 154 6.60 -16.05 -0.43
C VAL A 154 6.56 -14.89 -1.44
N PRO A 155 7.54 -13.96 -1.41
CA PRO A 155 7.53 -12.77 -2.25
C PRO A 155 7.44 -13.03 -3.76
N SER A 156 8.03 -14.12 -4.25
CA SER A 156 7.86 -14.54 -5.63
C SER A 156 8.07 -16.04 -5.83
N THR A 157 7.27 -16.63 -6.72
CA THR A 157 7.44 -17.98 -7.27
C THR A 157 7.68 -17.96 -8.79
N ILE A 158 7.91 -16.78 -9.38
CA ILE A 158 8.27 -16.66 -10.79
C ILE A 158 9.62 -17.35 -11.02
N GLY A 159 9.69 -18.16 -12.08
CA GLY A 159 10.89 -18.89 -12.48
C GLY A 159 12.07 -17.98 -12.82
N ASP A 160 13.28 -18.54 -12.82
CA ASP A 160 14.49 -17.76 -13.08
C ASP A 160 14.61 -17.37 -14.56
N HIS A 161 14.11 -16.17 -14.86
CA HIS A 161 14.16 -15.57 -16.19
C HIS A 161 14.87 -14.22 -16.13
N TRP A 162 15.50 -13.80 -17.22
CA TRP A 162 16.20 -12.51 -17.31
C TRP A 162 15.28 -11.31 -16.99
N TRP A 163 13.98 -11.43 -17.27
CA TRP A 163 12.97 -10.40 -17.02
C TRP A 163 12.37 -10.45 -15.62
N ARG A 164 12.65 -11.49 -14.80
CA ARG A 164 12.06 -11.67 -13.46
C ARG A 164 12.31 -10.45 -12.58
N LEU A 165 13.57 -10.06 -12.40
CA LEU A 165 13.92 -8.94 -11.52
C LEU A 165 13.37 -7.60 -12.03
N PRO A 166 13.50 -7.23 -13.32
CA PRO A 166 12.83 -6.05 -13.86
C PRO A 166 11.33 -6.01 -13.58
N VAL A 167 10.63 -7.13 -13.80
CA VAL A 167 9.17 -7.21 -13.57
C VAL A 167 8.81 -7.09 -12.09
N LEU A 168 9.59 -7.67 -11.17
CA LEU A 168 9.36 -7.52 -9.74
C LEU A 168 9.50 -6.05 -9.28
N VAL A 169 10.50 -5.33 -9.82
CA VAL A 169 10.64 -3.89 -9.56
C VAL A 169 9.47 -3.11 -10.15
N LEU A 170 8.99 -3.46 -11.34
CA LEU A 170 7.79 -2.84 -11.93
C LEU A 170 6.54 -3.10 -11.09
N TRP A 171 6.37 -4.31 -10.55
CA TRP A 171 5.30 -4.62 -9.61
C TRP A 171 5.38 -3.75 -8.36
N ALA A 172 6.56 -3.63 -7.74
CA ALA A 172 6.76 -2.78 -6.57
C ALA A 172 6.40 -1.30 -6.84
N ILE A 173 6.81 -0.77 -7.99
CA ILE A 173 6.48 0.61 -8.40
C ILE A 173 4.98 0.77 -8.68
N ALA A 174 4.37 -0.18 -9.39
CA ALA A 174 2.95 -0.08 -9.72
C ALA A 174 2.05 -0.29 -8.49
N ASN A 175 2.42 -1.20 -7.59
CA ASN A 175 1.69 -1.44 -6.35
C ASN A 175 1.75 -0.23 -5.43
N SER A 176 2.96 0.28 -5.16
CA SER A 176 3.14 1.52 -4.41
C SER A 176 2.40 2.71 -5.05
N GLY A 177 2.47 2.86 -6.36
CA GLY A 177 1.72 3.89 -7.09
C GLY A 177 0.21 3.77 -6.85
N ALA A 178 -0.35 2.58 -7.04
CA ALA A 178 -1.78 2.33 -6.87
C ALA A 178 -2.25 2.52 -5.42
N GLU A 179 -1.58 1.90 -4.46
CA GLU A 179 -1.95 1.95 -3.06
C GLU A 179 -1.82 3.35 -2.49
N GLU A 180 -0.69 4.00 -2.71
CA GLU A 180 -0.48 5.34 -2.14
C GLU A 180 -1.48 6.32 -2.80
N VAL A 181 -1.65 6.30 -4.13
CA VAL A 181 -2.60 7.18 -4.80
C VAL A 181 -4.03 6.94 -4.36
N LEU A 182 -4.52 5.70 -4.34
CA LEU A 182 -5.93 5.42 -4.05
C LEU A 182 -6.25 5.47 -2.57
N VAL A 183 -5.43 4.84 -1.74
CA VAL A 183 -5.72 4.62 -0.32
C VAL A 183 -5.32 5.85 0.50
N VAL A 184 -4.23 6.53 0.14
CA VAL A 184 -3.82 7.76 0.84
C VAL A 184 -4.38 9.00 0.16
N ALA A 185 -3.95 9.32 -1.06
CA ALA A 185 -4.28 10.61 -1.66
C ALA A 185 -5.77 10.74 -2.01
N TYR A 186 -6.33 9.79 -2.76
CA TYR A 186 -7.72 9.83 -3.21
C TYR A 186 -8.69 9.65 -2.05
N LEU A 187 -8.62 8.54 -1.31
CA LEU A 187 -9.61 8.23 -0.28
C LEU A 187 -9.63 9.28 0.83
N VAL A 188 -8.48 9.68 1.37
CA VAL A 188 -8.44 10.71 2.42
C VAL A 188 -8.99 12.04 1.91
N THR A 189 -8.67 12.43 0.68
CA THR A 189 -9.21 13.66 0.07
C THR A 189 -10.73 13.59 -0.11
N ARG A 190 -11.27 12.45 -0.57
CA ARG A 190 -12.72 12.28 -0.73
C ARG A 190 -13.45 12.25 0.61
N LEU A 191 -12.90 11.60 1.63
CA LEU A 191 -13.46 11.62 2.98
C LEU A 191 -13.49 13.03 3.58
N ARG A 192 -12.44 13.84 3.37
CA ARG A 192 -12.45 15.27 3.76
C ARG A 192 -13.56 16.06 3.04
N GLN A 193 -13.76 15.83 1.74
CA GLN A 193 -14.86 16.46 0.99
C GLN A 193 -16.24 16.07 1.51
N LEU A 194 -16.38 14.88 2.12
CA LEU A 194 -17.57 14.44 2.84
C LEU A 194 -17.69 15.01 4.26
N GLY A 195 -16.72 15.81 4.71
CA GLY A 195 -16.69 16.45 6.03
C GLY A 195 -16.01 15.62 7.13
N TRP A 196 -15.29 14.55 6.78
CA TRP A 196 -14.52 13.78 7.77
C TRP A 196 -13.30 14.58 8.22
N SER A 197 -12.95 14.44 9.51
CA SER A 197 -11.73 15.03 10.06
C SER A 197 -10.47 14.39 9.46
N GLU A 198 -9.31 15.05 9.63
CA GLU A 198 -8.00 14.48 9.26
C GLU A 198 -7.77 13.10 9.89
N ASN A 199 -8.08 12.97 11.18
CA ASN A 199 -7.74 11.76 11.94
C ASN A 199 -8.70 10.61 11.63
N SER A 200 -10.00 10.88 11.45
CA SER A 200 -10.96 9.85 11.03
C SER A 200 -10.69 9.38 9.60
N SER A 201 -10.32 10.28 8.69
CA SER A 201 -9.98 9.93 7.30
C SER A 201 -8.70 9.10 7.24
N LEU A 202 -7.68 9.47 8.02
CA LEU A 202 -6.44 8.70 8.16
C LEU A 202 -6.71 7.30 8.73
N LEU A 203 -7.52 7.20 9.79
CA LEU A 203 -7.86 5.91 10.40
C LEU A 203 -8.58 5.00 9.40
N ALA A 204 -9.58 5.51 8.68
CA ALA A 204 -10.29 4.73 7.67
C ALA A 204 -9.36 4.24 6.54
N SER A 205 -8.47 5.12 6.07
CA SER A 205 -7.44 4.78 5.08
C SER A 205 -6.48 3.69 5.58
N ALA A 206 -5.96 3.83 6.79
CA ALA A 206 -5.04 2.85 7.37
C ALA A 206 -5.70 1.49 7.64
N LEU A 207 -6.96 1.49 8.10
CA LEU A 207 -7.72 0.26 8.30
C LEU A 207 -8.03 -0.44 6.97
N LEU A 208 -8.43 0.31 5.93
CA LEU A 208 -8.57 -0.26 4.58
C LEU A 208 -7.27 -0.90 4.11
N ARG A 209 -6.12 -0.24 4.34
CA ARG A 209 -4.81 -0.82 4.06
C ARG A 209 -4.60 -2.14 4.77
N GLY A 210 -4.86 -2.17 6.08
CA GLY A 210 -4.79 -3.40 6.84
C GLY A 210 -5.64 -4.54 6.26
N THR A 211 -6.88 -4.27 5.85
CA THR A 211 -7.80 -5.33 5.42
C THR A 211 -7.34 -6.05 4.17
N TYR A 212 -6.83 -5.35 3.15
CA TYR A 212 -6.35 -6.00 1.93
C TYR A 212 -5.00 -6.70 2.09
N HIS A 213 -4.40 -6.65 3.28
CA HIS A 213 -3.20 -7.44 3.63
C HIS A 213 -3.47 -8.57 4.64
N LEU A 214 -4.71 -8.77 5.09
CA LEU A 214 -5.03 -9.84 6.04
C LEU A 214 -4.79 -11.26 5.49
N TYR A 215 -4.73 -11.43 4.17
CA TYR A 215 -4.36 -12.70 3.54
C TYR A 215 -2.95 -13.19 3.92
N GLN A 216 -2.10 -12.30 4.46
CA GLN A 216 -0.75 -12.63 4.95
C GLN A 216 -0.75 -13.06 6.44
N GLY A 217 -1.89 -12.94 7.13
CA GLY A 217 -2.02 -13.14 8.57
C GLY A 217 -2.21 -11.82 9.35
N PHE A 218 -2.37 -11.93 10.67
CA PHE A 218 -2.64 -10.78 11.54
C PHE A 218 -1.51 -9.76 11.54
N GLY A 219 -0.26 -10.21 11.53
CA GLY A 219 0.91 -9.35 11.45
C GLY A 219 1.00 -8.63 10.10
N GLY A 220 0.65 -9.29 9.00
CA GLY A 220 0.56 -8.65 7.68
C GLY A 220 -0.45 -7.50 7.68
N GLY A 221 -1.64 -7.72 8.23
CA GLY A 221 -2.66 -6.67 8.38
C GLY A 221 -2.24 -5.55 9.32
N LEU A 222 -1.81 -5.86 10.55
CA LEU A 222 -1.44 -4.86 11.56
C LEU A 222 -0.21 -4.03 11.16
N GLY A 223 0.80 -4.65 10.55
CA GLY A 223 1.96 -3.93 10.02
C GLY A 223 1.55 -2.91 8.96
N ASN A 224 0.58 -3.26 8.13
CA ASN A 224 0.04 -2.39 7.09
C ASN A 224 -0.87 -1.28 7.61
N VAL A 225 -1.62 -1.51 8.70
CA VAL A 225 -2.29 -0.43 9.44
C VAL A 225 -1.25 0.57 9.97
N ALA A 226 -0.17 0.09 10.59
CA ALA A 226 0.87 0.94 11.15
C ALA A 226 1.57 1.77 10.05
N MET A 227 1.94 1.13 8.93
CA MET A 227 2.48 1.82 7.75
C MET A 227 1.50 2.87 7.22
N GLY A 228 0.22 2.52 7.08
CA GLY A 228 -0.83 3.44 6.63
C GLY A 228 -0.98 4.68 7.52
N VAL A 229 -0.89 4.51 8.85
CA VAL A 229 -0.91 5.64 9.80
C VAL A 229 0.32 6.53 9.59
N VAL A 230 1.53 5.96 9.51
CA VAL A 230 2.77 6.73 9.34
C VAL A 230 2.79 7.47 8.01
N PHE A 231 2.47 6.78 6.91
CA PHE A 231 2.50 7.35 5.57
C PHE A 231 1.41 8.39 5.38
N GLY A 232 0.17 8.05 5.75
CA GLY A 232 -0.94 8.99 5.67
C GLY A 232 -0.69 10.22 6.54
N ARG A 233 -0.12 10.06 7.74
CA ARG A 233 0.25 11.21 8.57
C ARG A 233 1.35 12.06 7.94
N TYR A 234 2.39 11.43 7.41
CA TYR A 234 3.46 12.13 6.70
C TYR A 234 2.90 12.96 5.54
N TRP A 235 1.98 12.37 4.76
CA TRP A 235 1.33 13.07 3.65
C TRP A 235 0.45 14.22 4.13
N GLN A 236 -0.40 14.02 5.15
CA GLN A 236 -1.21 15.10 5.74
C GLN A 236 -0.36 16.28 6.19
N LYS A 237 0.87 16.00 6.64
CA LYS A 237 1.79 16.99 7.15
C LYS A 237 2.62 17.73 6.14
N THR A 238 3.08 17.02 5.13
CA THR A 238 4.03 17.54 4.15
C THR A 238 3.36 17.91 2.84
N GLY A 239 2.15 17.40 2.61
CA GLY A 239 1.47 17.47 1.32
C GLY A 239 2.26 16.80 0.20
N ARG A 240 3.12 15.81 0.50
CA ARG A 240 4.02 15.20 -0.49
C ARG A 240 3.80 13.72 -0.63
N MET A 241 3.72 13.29 -1.89
CA MET A 241 3.40 11.92 -2.25
C MET A 241 4.60 11.10 -2.71
N TRP A 242 5.53 11.73 -3.44
CA TRP A 242 6.71 11.04 -3.97
C TRP A 242 7.55 10.31 -2.92
N PRO A 243 7.81 10.86 -1.70
CA PRO A 243 8.52 10.12 -0.67
C PRO A 243 7.82 8.80 -0.27
N LEU A 244 6.48 8.77 -0.24
CA LEU A 244 5.70 7.59 0.12
C LEU A 244 5.80 6.52 -0.97
N VAL A 245 5.61 6.92 -2.23
CA VAL A 245 5.71 6.01 -3.38
C VAL A 245 7.11 5.41 -3.46
N ILE A 246 8.16 6.23 -3.29
CA ILE A 246 9.54 5.75 -3.26
C ILE A 246 9.77 4.80 -2.09
N ALA A 247 9.28 5.16 -0.89
CA ALA A 247 9.46 4.33 0.30
C ALA A 247 8.81 2.95 0.12
N HIS A 248 7.54 2.93 -0.28
CA HIS A 248 6.79 1.69 -0.52
C HIS A 248 7.44 0.86 -1.63
N ALA A 249 7.74 1.46 -2.78
CA ALA A 249 8.41 0.75 -3.87
C ALA A 249 9.76 0.15 -3.43
N THR A 250 10.49 0.85 -2.54
CA THR A 250 11.77 0.36 -2.00
C THR A 250 11.56 -0.83 -1.07
N ILE A 251 10.58 -0.77 -0.15
CA ILE A 251 10.24 -1.89 0.74
C ILE A 251 9.87 -3.12 -0.09
N ASP A 252 8.96 -2.97 -1.04
CA ASP A 252 8.50 -4.06 -1.92
C ASP A 252 9.64 -4.61 -2.76
N SER A 253 10.45 -3.74 -3.37
CA SER A 253 11.60 -4.18 -4.19
C SER A 253 12.61 -4.96 -3.36
N VAL A 254 12.93 -4.50 -2.14
CA VAL A 254 13.84 -5.22 -1.23
C VAL A 254 13.25 -6.57 -0.84
N ALA A 255 11.95 -6.64 -0.54
CA ALA A 255 11.29 -7.90 -0.21
C ALA A 255 11.30 -8.87 -1.41
N PHE A 256 10.93 -8.39 -2.60
CA PHE A 256 10.76 -9.23 -3.79
C PHE A 256 12.12 -9.70 -4.35
N VAL A 257 13.03 -8.74 -4.59
CA VAL A 257 14.36 -9.02 -5.16
C VAL A 257 15.27 -9.66 -4.11
N GLY A 258 15.24 -9.17 -2.86
CA GLY A 258 16.04 -9.73 -1.78
C GLY A 258 15.68 -11.19 -1.50
N TYR A 259 14.40 -11.55 -1.48
CA TYR A 259 13.98 -12.95 -1.40
C TYR A 259 14.46 -13.76 -2.59
N ALA A 260 14.26 -13.26 -3.81
CA ALA A 260 14.69 -13.95 -5.04
C ALA A 260 16.21 -14.21 -5.08
N ALA A 261 17.01 -13.34 -4.47
CA ALA A 261 18.47 -13.45 -4.43
C ALA A 261 18.99 -14.30 -3.25
N LEU A 262 18.33 -14.25 -2.09
CA LEU A 262 18.83 -14.84 -0.83
C LEU A 262 18.18 -16.18 -0.46
N ARG A 263 17.01 -16.52 -1.02
CA ARG A 263 16.35 -17.80 -0.75
C ARG A 263 17.31 -18.96 -1.04
N GLY A 264 17.40 -19.92 -0.13
CA GLY A 264 18.31 -21.06 -0.22
C GLY A 264 19.77 -20.76 0.16
N HIS A 265 20.11 -19.49 0.44
CA HIS A 265 21.46 -19.07 0.85
C HIS A 265 21.55 -18.64 2.32
N VAL A 266 20.41 -18.38 2.97
CA VAL A 266 20.34 -17.97 4.38
C VAL A 266 19.26 -18.75 5.13
N GLY A 267 19.51 -19.10 6.40
CA GLY A 267 18.63 -19.99 7.18
C GLY A 267 17.38 -19.34 7.79
N TRP A 268 17.22 -18.03 7.70
CA TRP A 268 16.08 -17.30 8.25
C TRP A 268 15.03 -16.94 7.19
N ILE A 269 15.32 -17.18 5.91
CA ILE A 269 14.36 -17.09 4.81
C ILE A 269 13.83 -18.51 4.54
N PRO A 270 12.52 -18.76 4.72
CA PRO A 270 11.92 -20.04 4.40
C PRO A 270 11.86 -20.34 2.88
#